data_AF-A0A966Q168-F1
#
_entry.id   AF-A0A966Q168-F1
#
_cell.length_a   1.000
_cell.length_b   1.000
_cell.length_c   1.000
_cell.angle_alpha   90.00
_cell.angle_beta   90.00
_cell.angle_gamma   90.00
#
_symmetry.space_group_name_H-M   'P 1'
#
loop_
_entity.id
_entity.type
_entity.pdbx_description
1 polymer ?
#
loop_
_entity_poly.entity_id
_entity_poly.type
_entity_poly.pdbx_seq_one_letter_code
_entity_poly.pdbx_strand_id
1 'polypeptide(L)'
;MGIVLATSFFGFTEPVEAVSNGINAQIYYCPQYGAQPPRPCNSQPVATTTVSQINYNWGGGSVLGSYGDRVEVKFTGYIMSPTTVNATFQVGGDDGQYLNFNNTNIITNCWWDKGGGNCQSQPITLQANTAYPFTYWFYENGGGANTYF
;
A
#
# COMPACT_ATOMS: atom_id res chain seq x y z
N MET A 1 26.51 -9.58 6.33
CA MET A 1 25.73 -8.58 7.11
C MET A 1 24.26 -8.92 6.89
N GLY A 2 23.59 -9.75 7.67
CA GLY A 2 23.74 -10.03 9.10
C GLY A 2 22.70 -9.24 9.90
N ILE A 3 21.40 -9.39 9.58
CA ILE A 3 20.31 -8.92 10.46
C ILE A 3 20.12 -10.01 11.51
N VAL A 4 20.40 -9.68 12.76
CA VAL A 4 20.13 -10.51 13.93
C VAL A 4 18.76 -10.08 14.47
N LEU A 5 17.77 -10.99 14.44
CA LEU A 5 16.58 -10.86 15.28
C LEU A 5 16.94 -11.35 16.69
N ALA A 6 16.68 -10.51 17.69
CA ALA A 6 16.75 -10.90 19.08
C ALA A 6 15.66 -11.96 19.36
N THR A 7 16.07 -13.16 19.71
CA THR A 7 15.20 -14.20 20.28
C THR A 7 15.54 -14.33 21.77
N SER A 8 14.51 -14.20 22.61
CA SER A 8 14.62 -14.39 24.06
C SER A 8 14.86 -15.86 24.41
N PHE A 9 15.68 -16.07 25.45
CA PHE A 9 16.12 -17.36 26.00
C PHE A 9 14.98 -18.20 26.63
N PHE A 10 14.86 -19.46 26.18
CA PHE A 10 14.85 -20.74 26.92
C PHE A 10 13.85 -21.75 26.33
N GLY A 11 14.39 -22.84 25.77
CA GLY A 11 13.75 -24.15 25.68
C GLY A 11 12.62 -24.30 24.64
N PHE A 12 12.84 -25.21 23.69
CA PHE A 12 11.97 -25.58 22.56
C PHE A 12 12.09 -24.66 21.35
N THR A 13 12.82 -25.17 20.35
CA THR A 13 12.82 -24.68 18.97
C THR A 13 11.48 -25.03 18.34
N GLU A 14 10.47 -24.20 18.60
CA GLU A 14 9.35 -24.09 17.68
C GLU A 14 9.89 -23.51 16.36
N PRO A 15 9.46 -24.01 15.19
CA PRO A 15 9.72 -23.27 13.97
C PRO A 15 9.13 -21.88 14.18
N VAL A 16 9.98 -20.85 14.06
CA VAL A 16 9.48 -19.48 13.93
C VAL A 16 8.66 -19.48 12.66
N GLU A 17 7.33 -19.63 12.81
CA GLU A 17 6.42 -19.44 11.70
C GLU A 17 6.73 -18.06 11.15
N ALA A 18 6.98 -18.02 9.84
CA ALA A 18 7.27 -16.78 9.15
C ALA A 18 6.19 -15.77 9.54
N VAL A 19 6.58 -14.74 10.29
CA VAL A 19 5.73 -13.55 10.44
C VAL A 19 5.46 -13.13 9.02
N SER A 20 4.21 -13.24 8.59
CA SER A 20 3.78 -12.71 7.31
C SER A 20 4.09 -11.21 7.37
N ASN A 21 5.27 -10.82 6.88
CA ASN A 21 5.66 -9.44 6.55
C ASN A 21 4.84 -9.00 5.33
N GLY A 22 3.53 -9.16 5.46
CA GLY A 22 2.57 -9.16 4.39
C GLY A 22 1.74 -7.91 4.51
N ILE A 23 1.79 -7.10 3.47
CA ILE A 23 0.86 -6.00 3.28
C ILE A 23 -0.46 -6.63 2.87
N ASN A 24 -1.51 -6.40 3.66
CA ASN A 24 -2.84 -6.84 3.30
C ASN A 24 -3.35 -5.97 2.14
N ALA A 25 -3.81 -6.61 1.07
CA ALA A 25 -4.37 -5.95 -0.11
C ALA A 25 -5.83 -6.39 -0.28
N GLN A 26 -6.75 -5.43 -0.20
CA GLN A 26 -8.17 -5.63 -0.50
C GLN A 26 -8.47 -5.00 -1.86
N ILE A 27 -9.00 -5.79 -2.79
CA ILE A 27 -9.33 -5.36 -4.15
C ILE A 27 -10.82 -5.09 -4.23
N TYR A 28 -11.22 -3.96 -4.81
CA TYR A 28 -12.61 -3.60 -5.03
C TYR A 28 -12.84 -3.36 -6.52
N TYR A 29 -13.91 -3.94 -7.06
CA TYR A 29 -14.37 -3.63 -8.41
C TYR A 29 -15.39 -2.50 -8.34
N CYS A 30 -15.23 -1.45 -9.15
CA CYS A 30 -15.91 -0.17 -9.04
C CYS A 30 -16.64 0.23 -10.36
N PRO A 31 -17.44 -0.64 -10.99
CA PRO A 31 -18.02 -0.38 -12.31
C PRO A 31 -18.95 0.84 -12.34
N GLN A 32 -19.53 1.20 -11.20
CA GLN A 32 -20.46 2.31 -11.07
C GLN A 32 -19.79 3.70 -11.00
N TYR A 33 -18.46 3.78 -10.91
CA TYR A 33 -17.75 5.05 -10.75
C TYR A 33 -16.79 5.31 -11.89
N GLY A 34 -16.77 6.57 -12.34
CA GLY A 34 -15.75 7.19 -13.20
C GLY A 34 -14.55 7.66 -12.39
N ALA A 35 -14.07 8.84 -12.74
CA ALA A 35 -12.99 9.50 -12.02
C ALA A 35 -13.33 9.70 -10.54
N GLN A 36 -12.30 9.64 -9.70
CA GLN A 36 -12.38 9.96 -8.27
C GLN A 36 -13.44 9.14 -7.49
N PRO A 37 -13.43 7.80 -7.59
CA PRO A 37 -14.37 6.98 -6.83
C PRO A 37 -14.27 7.21 -5.31
N PRO A 38 -15.35 7.02 -4.54
CA PRO A 38 -15.26 7.06 -3.08
C PRO A 38 -14.36 5.91 -2.59
N ARG A 39 -13.73 6.06 -1.41
CA ARG A 39 -12.82 5.04 -0.83
C ARG A 39 -13.40 4.45 0.46
N PRO A 40 -13.79 3.15 0.50
CA PRO A 40 -13.89 2.24 -0.63
C PRO A 40 -15.06 2.57 -1.54
N CYS A 41 -14.96 2.17 -2.81
CA CYS A 41 -16.04 2.33 -3.77
C CYS A 41 -17.23 1.38 -3.50
N ASN A 42 -16.95 0.22 -2.90
CA ASN A 42 -17.96 -0.78 -2.57
C ASN A 42 -17.77 -1.25 -1.13
N SER A 43 -18.86 -1.69 -0.50
CA SER A 43 -18.85 -2.09 0.91
C SER A 43 -18.00 -3.33 1.20
N GLN A 44 -17.77 -4.19 0.19
CA GLN A 44 -17.02 -5.43 0.30
C GLN A 44 -15.98 -5.54 -0.81
N PRO A 45 -14.76 -6.04 -0.51
CA PRO A 45 -13.78 -6.34 -1.54
C PRO A 45 -14.20 -7.58 -2.34
N VAL A 46 -13.85 -7.58 -3.63
CA VAL A 46 -14.03 -8.75 -4.51
C VAL A 46 -12.97 -9.82 -4.27
N ALA A 47 -11.81 -9.42 -3.77
CA ALA A 47 -10.72 -10.31 -3.39
C ALA A 47 -9.89 -9.70 -2.26
N THR A 48 -9.25 -10.55 -1.47
CA THR A 48 -8.28 -10.14 -0.46
C THR A 48 -7.07 -11.05 -0.57
N THR A 49 -5.88 -10.46 -0.54
CA THR A 49 -4.62 -11.18 -0.61
C THR A 49 -3.58 -10.51 0.27
N THR A 50 -2.40 -11.11 0.35
CA THR A 50 -1.25 -10.58 1.07
C THR A 50 -0.09 -10.48 0.10
N VAL A 51 0.59 -9.34 0.08
CA VAL A 51 1.74 -9.06 -0.80
C VAL A 51 2.97 -8.68 0.03
N SER A 52 4.16 -9.02 -0.43
CA SER A 52 5.40 -8.72 0.31
C SER A 52 5.94 -7.31 0.06
N GLN A 53 5.46 -6.64 -0.99
CA GLN A 53 5.86 -5.28 -1.39
C GLN A 53 4.77 -4.67 -2.27
N ILE A 54 4.81 -3.34 -2.44
CA ILE A 54 3.98 -2.62 -3.41
C ILE A 54 4.92 -2.07 -4.48
N ASN A 55 5.21 -2.89 -5.47
CA ASN A 55 6.10 -2.59 -6.58
C ASN A 55 5.59 -3.29 -7.84
N TYR A 56 4.63 -2.65 -8.50
CA TYR A 56 3.85 -3.20 -9.58
C TYR A 56 3.78 -2.22 -10.75
N ASN A 57 3.80 -2.80 -11.94
CA ASN A 57 3.45 -2.16 -13.19
C ASN A 57 2.52 -3.13 -13.94
N TRP A 58 1.21 -2.92 -13.82
CA TRP A 58 0.26 -3.79 -14.50
C TRP A 58 0.01 -3.32 -15.93
N GLY A 59 0.25 -2.03 -16.25
CA GLY A 59 -0.19 -1.44 -17.51
C GLY A 59 -1.71 -1.62 -17.64
N GLY A 60 -2.19 -1.98 -18.82
CA GLY A 60 -3.61 -2.38 -19.00
C GLY A 60 -3.94 -3.80 -18.53
N GLY A 61 -3.08 -4.42 -17.73
CA GLY A 61 -3.24 -5.78 -17.22
C GLY A 61 -4.06 -5.85 -15.93
N SER A 62 -4.37 -7.08 -15.51
CA SER A 62 -5.15 -7.33 -14.29
C SER A 62 -4.42 -6.93 -13.01
N VAL A 63 -4.98 -5.98 -12.26
CA VAL A 63 -4.50 -5.55 -10.96
C VAL A 63 -4.65 -6.70 -9.96
N LEU A 64 -3.50 -7.19 -9.45
CA LEU A 64 -3.42 -8.34 -8.55
C LEU A 64 -4.20 -9.58 -9.04
N GLY A 65 -4.24 -9.80 -10.35
CA GLY A 65 -4.95 -10.93 -10.96
C GLY A 65 -6.49 -10.79 -10.97
N SER A 66 -7.00 -9.59 -10.70
CA SER A 66 -8.43 -9.28 -10.72
C SER A 66 -8.78 -8.47 -11.98
N TYR A 67 -9.27 -7.24 -11.80
CA TYR A 67 -9.74 -6.37 -12.88
C TYR A 67 -8.61 -5.46 -13.39
N GLY A 68 -8.63 -5.13 -14.69
CA GLY A 68 -7.70 -4.17 -15.29
C GLY A 68 -8.14 -2.74 -15.05
N ASP A 69 -9.41 -2.45 -15.33
CA ASP A 69 -10.00 -1.11 -15.15
C ASP A 69 -11.08 -1.12 -14.07
N ARG A 70 -11.49 0.08 -13.64
CA ARG A 70 -12.55 0.29 -12.63
C ARG A 70 -12.24 -0.48 -11.35
N VAL A 71 -11.02 -0.37 -10.85
CA VAL A 71 -10.53 -1.16 -9.73
C VAL A 71 -9.86 -0.27 -8.69
N GLU A 72 -10.12 -0.56 -7.42
CA GLU A 72 -9.40 0.03 -6.29
C GLU A 72 -8.62 -1.06 -5.55
N VAL A 73 -7.47 -0.68 -5.00
CA VAL A 73 -6.75 -1.51 -4.04
C VAL A 73 -6.49 -0.74 -2.76
N LYS A 74 -6.89 -1.33 -1.65
CA LYS A 74 -6.52 -0.88 -0.31
C LYS A 74 -5.38 -1.74 0.20
N PHE A 75 -4.20 -1.14 0.33
CA PHE A 75 -3.08 -1.73 1.00
C PHE A 75 -3.02 -1.26 2.45
N THR A 76 -2.86 -2.21 3.39
CA THR A 76 -2.66 -1.91 4.81
C THR A 76 -1.48 -2.69 5.37
N GLY A 77 -0.74 -2.06 6.27
CA GLY A 77 0.44 -2.65 6.88
C GLY A 77 1.13 -1.68 7.82
N TYR A 78 2.40 -1.95 8.10
CA TYR A 78 3.23 -1.13 8.97
C TYR A 78 4.56 -0.79 8.30
N ILE A 79 5.07 0.41 8.61
CA ILE A 79 6.42 0.84 8.24
C ILE A 79 7.20 1.07 9.53
N MET A 80 8.43 0.57 9.56
CA MET A 80 9.35 0.74 10.68
C MET A 80 10.75 1.00 10.13
N SER A 81 11.44 1.95 10.75
CA SER A 81 12.86 2.21 10.48
C SER A 81 13.70 1.79 11.69
N PRO A 82 14.86 1.13 11.51
CA PRO A 82 15.75 0.77 12.62
C PRO A 82 16.43 2.00 13.26
N THR A 83 16.42 3.14 12.55
CA THR A 83 17.02 4.41 12.99
C THR A 83 16.01 5.54 12.91
N THR A 84 16.19 6.58 13.72
CA THR A 84 15.40 7.80 13.58
C THR A 84 15.80 8.48 12.28
N VAL A 85 14.81 8.76 11.42
CA VAL A 85 15.03 9.28 10.07
C VAL A 85 13.94 10.27 9.70
N ASN A 86 14.29 11.27 8.89
CA ASN A 86 13.31 12.12 8.24
C ASN A 86 13.00 11.53 6.85
N ALA A 87 11.81 10.98 6.69
CA ALA A 87 11.39 10.26 5.50
C ALA A 87 10.35 11.04 4.70
N THR A 88 10.47 11.00 3.37
CA THR A 88 9.44 11.44 2.44
C THR A 88 8.83 10.21 1.79
N PHE A 89 7.51 10.06 1.85
CA PHE A 89 6.81 8.97 1.19
C PHE A 89 6.47 9.37 -0.25
N GLN A 90 6.73 8.46 -1.19
CA GLN A 90 6.32 8.60 -2.57
C GLN A 90 5.42 7.44 -2.95
N VAL A 91 4.27 7.73 -3.56
CA VAL A 91 3.36 6.73 -4.13
C VAL A 91 3.17 7.00 -5.61
N GLY A 92 3.27 5.96 -6.42
CA GLY A 92 3.08 6.03 -7.87
C GLY A 92 1.75 5.43 -8.31
N GLY A 93 1.25 5.87 -9.45
CA GLY A 93 0.14 5.20 -10.12
C GLY A 93 -0.46 6.00 -11.28
N ASP A 94 -1.24 5.26 -12.03
CA ASP A 94 -2.14 5.63 -13.12
C ASP A 94 -3.37 4.80 -12.72
N ASP A 95 -4.45 5.34 -12.16
CA ASP A 95 -4.79 6.74 -11.90
C ASP A 95 -4.37 7.20 -10.49
N GLY A 96 -5.26 7.13 -9.49
CA GLY A 96 -5.17 7.93 -8.27
C GLY A 96 -4.54 7.25 -7.06
N GLN A 97 -3.98 8.07 -6.16
CA GLN A 97 -3.32 7.66 -4.93
C GLN A 97 -3.83 8.44 -3.73
N TYR A 98 -3.93 7.76 -2.59
CA TYR A 98 -4.22 8.38 -1.30
C TYR A 98 -3.49 7.64 -0.18
N LEU A 99 -2.76 8.35 0.68
CA LEU A 99 -1.98 7.74 1.76
C LEU A 99 -2.38 8.32 3.12
N ASN A 100 -2.89 7.43 3.98
CA ASN A 100 -2.93 7.66 5.41
C ASN A 100 -1.72 6.99 6.06
N PHE A 101 -1.01 7.74 6.88
CA PHE A 101 0.13 7.26 7.66
C PHE A 101 -0.06 7.68 9.11
N ASN A 102 -0.05 6.69 10.01
CA ASN A 102 -0.24 6.89 11.44
C ASN A 102 -1.48 7.75 11.77
N ASN A 103 -2.64 7.39 11.23
CA ASN A 103 -3.92 8.09 11.38
C ASN A 103 -3.95 9.52 10.82
N THR A 104 -2.94 9.93 10.04
CA THR A 104 -2.87 11.24 9.38
C THR A 104 -2.86 11.06 7.87
N ASN A 105 -3.71 11.79 7.16
CA ASN A 105 -3.71 11.77 5.70
C ASN A 105 -2.57 12.65 5.18
N ILE A 106 -1.55 12.03 4.59
CA ILE A 106 -0.30 12.70 4.19
C ILE A 106 -0.19 12.89 2.67
N ILE A 107 -1.01 12.16 1.89
CA ILE A 107 -1.18 12.37 0.45
C ILE A 107 -2.68 12.35 0.16
N THR A 108 -3.24 13.53 -0.12
CA THR A 108 -4.68 13.73 -0.32
C THR A 108 -5.04 14.33 -1.68
N ASN A 109 -4.11 15.05 -2.32
CA ASN A 109 -4.36 15.78 -3.55
C ASN A 109 -3.92 15.02 -4.82
N CYS A 110 -4.06 13.68 -4.78
CA CYS A 110 -3.66 12.78 -5.86
C CYS A 110 -4.73 11.74 -6.22
N TRP A 111 -5.96 11.94 -5.76
CA TRP A 111 -7.08 11.07 -6.08
C TRP A 111 -7.87 11.65 -7.25
N TRP A 112 -7.35 11.52 -8.48
CA TRP A 112 -7.94 12.01 -9.73
C TRP A 112 -7.31 11.28 -10.93
N ASP A 113 -8.03 11.27 -12.07
CA ASP A 113 -7.64 10.52 -13.27
C ASP A 113 -6.41 11.14 -13.93
N LYS A 114 -5.36 10.36 -14.09
CA LYS A 114 -4.08 10.84 -14.64
C LYS A 114 -3.36 9.70 -15.33
N GLY A 115 -2.73 9.98 -16.47
CA GLY A 115 -1.89 9.02 -17.22
C GLY A 115 -0.53 8.75 -16.58
N GLY A 116 -0.54 8.34 -15.31
CA GLY A 116 0.64 8.04 -14.52
C GLY A 116 1.22 9.21 -13.73
N GLY A 117 2.04 8.88 -12.74
CA GLY A 117 2.84 9.85 -11.99
C GLY A 117 2.95 9.56 -10.51
N ASN A 118 3.92 10.22 -9.88
CA ASN A 118 4.21 10.08 -8.46
C ASN A 118 3.60 11.21 -7.64
N CYS A 119 3.25 10.89 -6.41
CA CYS A 119 2.78 11.82 -5.40
C CYS A 119 3.63 11.67 -4.15
N GLN A 120 3.96 12.79 -3.52
CA GLN A 120 4.89 12.81 -2.39
C GLN A 120 4.29 13.49 -1.17
N SER A 121 4.64 13.00 0.01
CA SER A 121 4.31 13.67 1.28
C SER A 121 5.27 14.82 1.58
N GLN A 122 4.94 15.63 2.59
CA GLN A 122 5.98 16.39 3.30
C GLN A 122 6.89 15.43 4.08
N PRO A 123 8.11 15.84 4.47
CA PRO A 123 8.98 15.03 5.31
C PRO A 123 8.35 14.74 6.67
N ILE A 124 8.47 13.50 7.14
CA ILE A 124 7.96 13.02 8.42
C ILE A 124 9.10 12.35 9.18
N THR A 125 9.27 12.70 10.45
CA THR A 125 10.24 12.01 11.30
C THR A 125 9.67 10.67 11.78
N LEU A 126 10.34 9.58 11.41
CA LEU A 126 10.11 8.25 11.95
C LEU A 126 11.09 8.04 13.11
N GLN A 127 10.58 7.59 14.26
CA GLN A 127 11.43 7.21 15.39
C GLN A 127 11.96 5.79 15.19
N ALA A 128 13.21 5.55 15.60
CA ALA A 128 13.84 4.24 15.55
C ALA A 128 12.96 3.17 16.24
N ASN A 129 12.78 2.04 15.57
CA ASN A 129 12.06 0.86 16.05
C ASN A 129 10.59 1.11 16.45
N THR A 130 9.97 2.17 15.92
CA THR A 130 8.53 2.41 16.05
C THR A 130 7.82 1.95 14.78
N ALA A 131 6.83 1.07 14.93
CA ALA A 131 5.96 0.64 13.85
C ALA A 131 4.81 1.63 13.66
N TYR A 132 4.67 2.17 12.44
CA TYR A 132 3.63 3.11 12.07
C TYR A 132 2.65 2.44 11.10
N PRO A 133 1.34 2.41 11.40
CA PRO A 133 0.37 1.85 10.47
C PRO A 133 0.21 2.75 9.24
N PHE A 134 -0.02 2.14 8.08
CA PHE A 134 -0.39 2.87 6.87
C PHE A 134 -1.66 2.27 6.23
N THR A 135 -2.38 3.12 5.52
CA THR A 135 -3.39 2.72 4.54
C THR A 135 -3.11 3.47 3.24
N TYR A 136 -2.72 2.72 2.21
CA TYR A 136 -2.50 3.24 0.88
C TYR A 136 -3.64 2.78 -0.03
N TRP A 137 -4.36 3.74 -0.59
CA TRP A 137 -5.35 3.50 -1.63
C TRP A 137 -4.78 3.83 -2.99
N PHE A 138 -5.03 2.94 -3.93
CA PHE A 138 -4.81 3.10 -5.36
C PHE A 138 -6.15 2.90 -6.07
N TYR A 139 -6.40 3.64 -7.15
CA TYR A 139 -7.46 3.29 -8.10
C TYR A 139 -6.99 3.40 -9.54
N GLU A 140 -7.59 2.57 -10.38
CA GLU A 140 -7.52 2.63 -11.84
C GLU A 140 -8.94 2.78 -12.39
N ASN A 141 -9.23 3.88 -13.07
CA ASN A 141 -10.49 4.08 -13.79
C ASN A 141 -10.40 3.48 -15.19
N GLY A 142 -9.25 3.65 -15.85
CA GLY A 142 -8.80 2.73 -16.89
C GLY A 142 -7.57 3.20 -17.66
N GLY A 143 -6.85 2.25 -18.26
CA GLY A 143 -5.61 2.54 -18.96
C GLY A 143 -4.39 1.80 -18.40
N GLY A 144 -3.51 2.49 -17.67
CA GLY A 144 -2.11 2.11 -17.49
C GLY A 144 -1.68 1.58 -16.12
N ALA A 145 -2.62 1.28 -15.21
CA ALA A 145 -2.45 0.78 -13.83
C ALA A 145 -1.00 0.62 -13.29
N ASN A 146 -0.59 1.47 -12.34
CA ASN A 146 0.73 1.38 -11.68
C ASN A 146 0.62 1.44 -10.15
N THR A 147 1.52 0.80 -9.40
CA THR A 147 1.75 1.14 -7.99
C THR A 147 3.18 0.91 -7.54
N TYR A 148 3.78 1.93 -6.93
CA TYR A 148 5.08 1.88 -6.27
C TYR A 148 4.93 2.61 -4.95
N PHE A 149 5.44 2.05 -3.85
CA PHE A 149 5.41 2.68 -2.52
C PHE A 149 6.69 2.36 -1.73
#